data_AF-A0ABD0PN64-F1
#
_entry.id   AF-A0ABD0PN64-F1
#
_cell.length_a   1.000
_cell.length_b   1.000
_cell.length_c   1.000
_cell.angle_alpha   90.00
_cell.angle_beta   90.00
_cell.angle_gamma   90.00
#
_symmetry.space_group_name_H-M   'P 1'
#
loop_
_entity.id
_entity.type
_entity.pdbx_description
1 polymer ?
#
loop_
_entity_poly.entity_id
_entity_poly.type
_entity_poly.pdbx_seq_one_letter_code
_entity_poly.pdbx_strand_id
1 'polypeptide(L)'
;CDGGFPYLIGKYIQDFGIVEEDCFPYIGADSPCTLSEKCTKYYASDYHYVGGFYGGCSEAAMMLELVKNGPMGVALEVYPDFMNYKEGIYHHTGLRDSMNPFELTNHAVLLVGYGKCHKTGEKYWIVKNSWGSG
;
A
#
# COMPACT_ATOMS: atom_id res chain seq x y z
N CYS A 1 -14.57 0.31 -10.03
CA CYS A 1 -13.37 -0.53 -9.78
C CYS A 1 -12.16 -0.04 -10.59
N ASP A 2 -12.08 1.24 -10.93
CA ASP A 2 -11.11 1.79 -11.89
C ASP A 2 -9.86 2.42 -11.24
N GLY A 3 -9.57 2.01 -10.00
CA GLY A 3 -8.42 2.49 -9.22
C GLY A 3 -8.75 3.56 -8.18
N GLY A 4 -7.71 4.04 -7.50
CA GLY A 4 -7.77 5.01 -6.41
C GLY A 4 -6.40 5.21 -5.76
N PHE A 5 -6.31 6.17 -4.83
CA PHE A 5 -5.04 6.54 -4.18
C PHE A 5 -5.15 6.38 -2.66
N PRO A 6 -4.25 5.62 -1.99
CA PRO A 6 -4.30 5.40 -0.54
C PRO A 6 -4.35 6.68 0.29
N TYR A 7 -3.68 7.75 -0.15
CA TYR A 7 -3.73 9.05 0.51
C TYR A 7 -5.15 9.62 0.59
N LEU A 8 -5.91 9.55 -0.51
CA LEU A 8 -7.31 9.99 -0.56
C LEU A 8 -8.24 9.06 0.23
N ILE A 9 -7.88 7.79 0.36
CA ILE A 9 -8.56 6.87 1.27
C ILE A 9 -8.34 7.29 2.73
N GLY A 10 -7.12 7.68 3.12
CA GLY A 10 -6.86 8.27 4.45
C GLY A 10 -7.74 9.49 4.72
N LYS A 11 -7.84 10.40 3.74
CA LYS A 11 -8.78 11.53 3.81
C LYS A 11 -10.24 11.10 3.96
N TYR A 12 -10.68 10.12 3.16
CA TYR A 12 -12.04 9.61 3.23
C TYR A 12 -12.35 9.00 4.59
N ILE A 13 -11.42 8.22 5.16
CA ILE A 13 -11.59 7.62 6.49
C ILE A 13 -11.62 8.71 7.58
N GLN A 14 -10.88 9.81 7.43
CA GLN A 14 -11.00 10.96 8.34
C GLN A 14 -12.34 11.69 8.21
N ASP A 15 -12.80 11.96 6.99
CA ASP A 15 -13.99 12.79 6.74
C ASP A 15 -15.31 12.03 6.95
N PHE A 16 -15.36 10.75 6.54
CA PHE A 16 -16.60 9.96 6.46
C PHE A 16 -16.58 8.69 7.30
N GLY A 17 -15.38 8.19 7.61
CA GLY A 17 -15.17 6.93 8.31
C GLY A 17 -15.35 5.70 7.40
N ILE A 18 -14.94 4.55 7.91
CA ILE A 18 -15.14 3.23 7.29
C ILE A 18 -15.83 2.28 8.26
N VAL A 19 -16.43 1.23 7.71
CA VAL A 19 -17.14 0.20 8.48
C VAL A 19 -16.42 -1.14 8.39
N GLU A 20 -16.81 -2.07 9.25
CA GLU A 20 -16.35 -3.46 9.18
C GLU A 20 -16.95 -4.20 7.97
N GLU A 21 -16.28 -5.27 7.55
CA GLU A 21 -16.66 -6.12 6.41
C GLU A 21 -18.11 -6.61 6.51
N ASP A 22 -18.55 -7.03 7.71
CA ASP A 22 -19.91 -7.53 7.95
C ASP A 22 -21.00 -6.48 7.66
N CYS A 23 -20.64 -5.19 7.70
CA CYS A 23 -21.53 -4.07 7.42
C CYS A 23 -21.63 -3.71 5.94
N PHE A 24 -20.56 -3.95 5.17
CA PHE A 24 -20.54 -3.77 3.72
C PHE A 24 -19.61 -4.81 3.09
N PRO A 25 -20.11 -6.03 2.83
CA PRO A 25 -19.27 -7.11 2.31
C PRO A 25 -18.70 -6.80 0.92
N TYR A 26 -17.46 -7.19 0.70
CA TYR A 26 -16.77 -7.04 -0.57
C TYR A 26 -17.33 -8.00 -1.62
N ILE A 27 -17.77 -7.44 -2.74
CA ILE A 27 -18.30 -8.21 -3.88
C ILE A 27 -17.42 -8.16 -5.13
N GLY A 28 -16.33 -7.38 -5.11
CA GLY A 28 -15.44 -7.23 -6.27
C GLY A 28 -16.06 -6.53 -7.47
N ALA A 29 -17.09 -5.69 -7.28
CA ALA A 29 -17.77 -4.96 -8.34
C ALA A 29 -18.32 -3.62 -7.83
N ASP A 30 -18.55 -2.69 -8.75
CA ASP A 30 -19.22 -1.42 -8.43
C ASP A 30 -20.68 -1.68 -8.06
N SER A 31 -21.02 -1.38 -6.81
CA SER A 31 -22.37 -1.50 -6.26
C SER A 31 -22.87 -0.15 -5.75
N PRO A 32 -24.21 0.04 -5.67
CA PRO A 32 -24.77 1.20 -5.02
C PRO A 32 -24.29 1.32 -3.56
N CYS A 33 -24.02 2.54 -3.12
CA CYS A 33 -23.62 2.82 -1.74
C CYS A 33 -24.83 2.73 -0.80
N THR A 34 -25.13 1.53 -0.31
CA THR A 34 -26.23 1.26 0.63
C THR A 34 -25.70 0.81 1.98
N LEU A 35 -25.25 1.77 2.80
CA LEU A 35 -24.81 1.52 4.17
C LEU A 35 -26.00 1.43 5.13
N SER A 36 -26.00 0.40 5.98
CA SER A 36 -26.92 0.33 7.12
C SER A 36 -26.57 1.40 8.15
N GLU A 37 -27.56 2.15 8.63
CA GLU A 37 -27.34 3.21 9.64
C GLU A 37 -26.81 2.69 10.99
N LYS A 38 -26.87 1.37 11.23
CA LYS A 38 -26.48 0.75 12.50
C LYS A 38 -24.99 0.43 12.60
N CYS A 39 -24.22 0.69 11.56
CA CYS A 39 -22.81 0.30 11.50
C CYS A 39 -21.91 1.30 12.22
N THR A 40 -21.06 0.79 13.12
CA THR A 40 -20.00 1.58 13.75
C THR A 40 -19.01 2.04 12.69
N LYS A 41 -18.67 3.33 12.73
CA LYS A 41 -17.68 3.94 11.83
C LYS A 41 -16.36 4.15 12.56
N TYR A 42 -15.27 3.81 11.89
CA TYR A 42 -13.91 4.02 12.32
C TYR A 42 -13.28 5.15 11.52
N TYR A 43 -12.55 6.02 12.19
CA TYR A 43 -12.00 7.24 11.61
C TYR A 43 -10.48 7.29 11.78
N ALA A 44 -9.83 7.92 10.81
CA ALA A 44 -8.40 8.17 10.84
C ALA A 44 -8.19 9.53 11.50
N SER A 45 -7.44 9.56 12.60
CA SER A 45 -7.08 10.82 13.26
C SER A 45 -6.06 11.62 12.45
N ASP A 46 -5.19 10.93 11.71
CA ASP A 46 -4.16 11.54 10.87
C ASP A 46 -3.88 10.66 9.64
N TYR A 47 -3.41 11.29 8.57
CA TYR A 47 -2.88 10.63 7.38
C TYR A 47 -1.90 11.57 6.68
N HIS A 48 -0.79 11.05 6.17
CA HIS A 48 0.22 11.86 5.51
C HIS A 48 1.05 11.04 4.52
N TYR A 49 1.74 11.72 3.61
CA TYR A 49 2.80 11.09 2.82
C TYR A 49 4.05 10.93 3.67
N VAL A 50 4.70 9.77 3.59
CA VAL A 50 6.03 9.57 4.17
C VAL A 50 6.99 10.60 3.58
N GLY A 51 7.66 11.37 4.44
CA GLY A 51 8.49 12.51 4.04
C GLY A 51 7.73 13.84 3.92
N GLY A 52 6.44 13.86 4.25
CA GLY A 52 5.60 15.07 4.39
C GLY A 52 4.82 15.46 3.14
N PHE A 53 5.27 15.06 1.94
CA PHE A 53 4.61 15.38 0.67
C PHE A 53 4.96 14.34 -0.41
N TYR A 54 4.19 14.35 -1.51
CA TYR A 54 4.46 13.47 -2.66
C TYR A 54 5.83 13.78 -3.29
N GLY A 55 6.69 12.77 -3.41
CA GLY A 55 8.09 12.92 -3.84
C GLY A 55 9.10 13.11 -2.70
N GLY A 56 8.65 13.27 -1.45
CA GLY A 56 9.52 13.33 -0.26
C GLY A 56 9.91 11.97 0.34
N CYS A 57 9.44 10.87 -0.26
CA CYS A 57 9.63 9.53 0.28
C CYS A 57 11.09 9.08 0.17
N SER A 58 11.56 8.30 1.16
CA SER A 58 12.89 7.67 1.14
C SER A 58 12.89 6.38 1.94
N GLU A 59 13.82 5.46 1.64
CA GLU A 59 14.00 4.18 2.39
C GLU A 59 14.06 4.44 3.90
N ALA A 60 14.89 5.39 4.33
CA ALA A 60 15.07 5.71 5.75
C ALA A 60 13.79 6.24 6.41
N ALA A 61 13.05 7.12 5.72
CA ALA A 61 11.79 7.64 6.23
C ALA A 61 10.71 6.54 6.33
N MET A 62 10.64 5.65 5.35
CA MET A 62 9.73 4.50 5.38
C MET A 62 10.07 3.54 6.52
N MET A 63 11.36 3.24 6.74
CA MET A 63 11.78 2.39 7.87
C MET A 63 11.36 3.01 9.21
N LEU A 64 11.56 4.33 9.37
CA LEU A 64 11.21 5.06 10.57
C LEU A 64 9.70 5.05 10.82
N GLU A 65 8.92 5.35 9.78
CA GLU A 65 7.46 5.37 9.83
C GLU A 65 6.91 3.98 10.20
N LEU A 66 7.46 2.92 9.60
CA LEU A 66 7.01 1.55 9.83
C LEU A 66 7.20 1.12 11.29
N VAL A 67 8.34 1.47 11.88
CA VAL A 67 8.66 1.14 13.27
C VAL A 67 7.83 1.95 14.26
N LYS A 68 7.53 3.21 13.94
CA LYS A 68 6.81 4.12 14.84
C LYS A 68 5.29 3.93 14.79
N ASN A 69 4.75 3.85 13.58
CA ASN A 69 3.31 3.96 13.32
C ASN A 69 2.72 2.67 12.74
N GLY A 70 3.56 1.67 12.46
CA GLY A 70 3.12 0.37 11.96
C GLY A 70 2.99 0.33 10.43
N PRO A 71 2.30 -0.70 9.90
CA PRO A 71 2.19 -0.91 8.46
C PRO A 71 1.63 0.28 7.68
N MET A 72 2.17 0.51 6.48
CA MET A 72 1.77 1.64 5.64
C MET A 72 1.43 1.21 4.21
N GLY A 73 0.52 1.94 3.57
CA GLY A 73 0.23 1.76 2.16
C GLY A 73 1.39 2.26 1.29
N VAL A 74 1.84 1.42 0.35
CA VAL A 74 2.85 1.76 -0.65
C VAL A 74 2.35 1.38 -2.04
N ALA A 75 2.92 1.97 -3.08
CA ALA A 75 2.61 1.63 -4.46
C ALA A 75 3.87 1.14 -5.18
N LEU A 76 3.70 0.22 -6.12
CA LEU A 76 4.78 -0.31 -6.95
C LEU A 76 4.31 -0.46 -8.40
N GLU A 77 5.28 -0.47 -9.31
CA GLU A 77 5.06 -0.86 -10.69
C GLU A 77 5.12 -2.39 -10.81
N VAL A 78 3.99 -3.01 -11.15
CA VAL A 78 3.92 -4.44 -11.45
C VAL A 78 4.31 -4.64 -12.91
N TYR A 79 5.38 -5.39 -13.12
CA TYR A 79 5.80 -5.90 -14.42
C TYR A 79 5.32 -7.35 -14.64
N PRO A 80 5.29 -7.87 -15.89
CA PRO A 80 4.83 -9.23 -16.16
C PRO A 80 5.60 -10.35 -15.42
N ASP A 81 6.86 -10.11 -15.05
CA ASP A 81 7.68 -11.05 -14.27
C ASP A 81 7.19 -11.16 -12.81
N PHE A 82 6.67 -10.08 -12.22
CA PHE A 82 6.10 -10.05 -10.88
C PHE A 82 4.87 -10.95 -10.77
N MET A 83 4.08 -11.08 -11.84
CA MET A 83 2.94 -11.99 -11.88
C MET A 83 3.34 -13.47 -11.74
N ASN A 84 4.59 -13.81 -12.08
CA ASN A 84 5.15 -15.17 -11.98
C ASN A 84 6.01 -15.36 -10.73
N TYR A 85 6.15 -14.33 -9.89
CA TYR A 85 6.90 -14.40 -8.64
C TYR A 85 6.26 -15.42 -7.68
N LYS A 86 7.09 -16.26 -7.06
CA LYS A 86 6.64 -17.30 -6.11
C LYS A 86 7.38 -17.24 -4.79
N GLU A 87 8.69 -17.02 -4.83
CA GLU A 87 9.55 -17.02 -3.66
C GLU A 87 10.85 -16.23 -3.91
N GLY A 88 11.55 -15.90 -2.82
CA GLY A 88 12.82 -15.19 -2.85
C GLY A 88 12.71 -13.69 -2.56
N ILE A 89 13.66 -12.92 -3.08
CA ILE A 89 13.61 -11.46 -3.07
C ILE A 89 13.40 -11.03 -4.52
N TYR A 90 12.31 -10.33 -4.80
CA TYR A 90 11.99 -9.89 -6.16
C TYR A 90 12.86 -8.69 -6.55
N HIS A 91 13.42 -8.75 -7.77
CA HIS A 91 14.10 -7.63 -8.41
C HIS A 91 13.61 -7.53 -9.85
N HIS A 92 13.07 -6.37 -10.23
CA HIS A 92 12.89 -6.06 -11.64
C HIS A 92 14.22 -5.55 -12.22
N THR A 93 14.63 -6.10 -13.36
CA THR A 93 15.82 -5.66 -14.09
C THR A 93 15.43 -4.73 -15.24
N GLY A 94 15.20 -3.44 -14.97
CA GLY A 94 14.92 -2.48 -16.05
C GLY A 94 14.61 -1.04 -15.60
N LEU A 95 15.46 -0.10 -16.03
CA LEU A 95 15.33 1.37 -16.13
C LEU A 95 14.75 2.16 -14.93
N ARG A 96 15.65 2.72 -14.11
CA ARG A 96 15.35 3.90 -13.27
C ARG A 96 15.56 5.18 -14.10
N ASP A 97 14.51 5.95 -14.31
CA ASP A 97 14.67 7.37 -14.70
C ASP A 97 15.02 8.16 -13.44
N SER A 98 16.23 8.73 -13.39
CA SER A 98 16.79 9.34 -12.18
C SER A 98 16.30 10.76 -11.90
N MET A 99 15.43 11.32 -12.75
CA MET A 99 15.10 12.75 -12.75
C MET A 99 13.61 13.07 -12.94
N ASN A 100 12.70 12.17 -12.53
CA ASN A 100 11.26 12.44 -12.50
C ASN A 100 10.65 11.93 -11.18
N PRO A 101 10.05 12.82 -10.33
CA PRO A 101 9.37 12.36 -9.11
C PRO A 101 8.10 11.56 -9.42
N PHE A 102 7.60 11.61 -10.66
CA PHE A 102 6.57 10.72 -11.14
C PHE A 102 7.20 9.35 -11.43
N GLU A 103 7.17 8.49 -10.41
CA GLU A 103 7.40 7.06 -10.58
C GLU A 103 6.08 6.42 -11.02
N LEU A 104 6.09 5.73 -12.16
CA LEU A 104 4.90 5.02 -12.62
C LEU A 104 4.60 3.90 -11.62
N THR A 105 3.41 3.90 -11.04
CA THR A 105 2.95 2.81 -10.17
C THR A 105 1.55 2.40 -10.60
N ASN A 106 1.27 1.11 -10.63
CA ASN A 106 -0.02 0.57 -11.08
C ASN A 106 -0.70 -0.32 -10.03
N HIS A 107 -0.05 -0.55 -8.89
CA HIS A 107 -0.56 -1.46 -7.85
C HIS A 107 -0.25 -0.93 -6.45
N ALA A 108 -1.25 -0.97 -5.56
CA ALA A 108 -1.13 -0.56 -4.17
C ALA A 108 -1.13 -1.78 -3.25
N VAL A 109 -0.20 -1.80 -2.29
CA VAL A 109 0.04 -2.91 -1.37
C VAL A 109 0.39 -2.39 0.03
N LEU A 110 0.47 -3.29 1.01
CA LEU A 110 0.76 -2.91 2.40
C LEU A 110 2.18 -3.32 2.78
N LEU A 111 3.02 -2.35 3.13
CA LEU A 111 4.35 -2.60 3.67
C LEU A 111 4.24 -2.99 5.15
N VAL A 112 4.77 -4.15 5.53
CA VAL A 112 4.64 -4.71 6.89
C VAL A 112 5.98 -4.99 7.58
N GLY A 113 7.09 -4.96 6.85
CA GLY A 113 8.40 -5.25 7.43
C GLY A 113 9.56 -4.96 6.50
N TYR A 114 10.77 -5.07 7.02
CA TYR A 114 12.02 -5.10 6.25
C TYR A 114 12.99 -6.08 6.86
N GLY A 115 13.98 -6.50 6.08
CA GLY A 115 15.02 -7.39 6.55
C GLY A 115 16.28 -7.33 5.70
N LYS A 116 17.24 -8.17 6.09
CA LYS A 116 18.49 -8.36 5.38
C LYS A 116 18.77 -9.85 5.30
N CYS A 117 18.96 -10.37 4.09
CA CYS A 117 19.27 -11.77 3.89
C CYS A 117 20.61 -12.10 4.55
N HIS A 118 20.60 -13.05 5.48
CA HIS A 118 21.82 -13.43 6.21
C HIS A 118 22.90 -14.03 5.31
N LYS A 119 22.52 -14.64 4.17
CA LYS A 119 23.46 -15.29 3.23
C LYS A 119 24.07 -14.30 2.24
N THR A 120 23.26 -13.44 1.64
CA THR A 120 23.68 -12.53 0.56
C THR A 120 23.98 -11.11 1.07
N GLY A 121 23.49 -10.77 2.26
CA GLY A 121 23.52 -9.40 2.76
C GLY A 121 22.53 -8.45 2.08
N GLU A 122 21.68 -8.96 1.20
CA GLU A 122 20.70 -8.18 0.44
C GLU A 122 19.56 -7.69 1.31
N LYS A 123 19.24 -6.40 1.21
CA LYS A 123 18.10 -5.81 1.93
C LYS A 123 16.82 -6.10 1.16
N TYR A 124 15.73 -6.31 1.89
CA TYR A 124 14.42 -6.54 1.29
C TYR A 124 13.30 -5.93 2.13
N TRP A 125 12.18 -5.65 1.47
CA TRP A 125 10.92 -5.29 2.09
C TRP A 125 10.01 -6.51 2.20
N ILE A 126 9.17 -6.55 3.23
CA ILE A 126 8.11 -7.53 3.41
C ILE A 126 6.80 -6.81 3.14
N VAL A 127 6.07 -7.27 2.13
CA VAL A 127 4.89 -6.62 1.60
C VAL A 127 3.73 -7.62 1.61
N LYS A 128 2.58 -7.20 2.15
CA LYS A 128 1.32 -7.93 2.08
C LYS A 128 0.56 -7.50 0.83
N ASN A 129 0.33 -8.46 -0.08
CA ASN A 129 -0.45 -8.27 -1.30
C ASN A 129 -1.94 -8.63 -1.08
N SER A 130 -2.78 -8.35 -2.07
CA SER A 130 -4.24 -8.54 -2.04
C SER A 130 -4.77 -9.51 -3.11
N TRP A 131 -3.92 -10.36 -3.68
CA TRP A 131 -4.28 -11.35 -4.71
C TRP A 131 -4.59 -12.75 -4.16
N GLY A 132 -4.95 -12.85 -2.88
CA GLY A 132 -5.14 -14.13 -2.18
C GLY A 132 -3.84 -14.71 -1.62
N SER A 133 -3.91 -15.96 -1.13
CA SER A 133 -2.78 -16.63 -0.48
C SER A 133 -1.73 -17.20 -1.44
N GLY A 134 -2.02 -17.21 -2.75
CA GLY A 134 -1.28 -18.01 -3.72
C GLY A 134 -1.71 -19.46 -3.75
#